data_AF-A0A7V3JIZ6-F1
#
_entry.id   AF-A0A7V3JIZ6-F1
#
_cell.length_a   1.000
_cell.length_b   1.000
_cell.length_c   1.000
_cell.angle_alpha   90.00
_cell.angle_beta   90.00
_cell.angle_gamma   90.00
#
_symmetry.space_group_name_H-M   'P 1'
#
loop_
_entity.id
_entity.type
_entity.pdbx_description
1 polymer ?
#
loop_
_entity_poly.entity_id
_entity_poly.type
_entity_poly.pdbx_seq_one_letter_code
_entity_poly.pdbx_strand_id
1 'polypeptide(L)'
;MPDVAARYATKGRTRLDCLRFARQNFRPNGLRDTSGTQGAVRSHLILIRNREGAFFMGKNMTRRRPSFIESLESRLLLSDYFVSNGGSDSGAGTASAPWATLQFAANHVQPGDTVHVAAGNYAGFVLGWDFAQNGTAQAPITFQGAPGATINARNSKTPDAINLEGSNYVTIEGFNIYNPSPDIWRAGIRSDQNTGVIIRNNTVDANRVHWGIFTSFSVGVTINNNTIANANQYGIYVSNSVRFPTVKNNIVANCNFSGIHFNADATQGGPGITVDALVDGNIVYGNGKSALGGISLDGVQFSRIINNLIYNNGYNGIMLYRADASAGSSTNGVENNTIVVPSGGQWGVYIANGSTGNNLYNNILTNANSSFGSINLSPDSKSGFKSDYNVVTDRFGTASAPAVPATIDLAKWQANLQSDEHSILATPAQLFVAPGSGDFRLKSDSPAIDAGTATGAPPTDIVGKARPSGKGVDIGAVEYQVKGTNPIPGPATTGAGGSTGSGGGTDGGGTDGGGGGGGTDGGGGGTNGGGGTNGGTVPVLVSPIRFSVKAMNGGRARLLWVYPGNKKLSFQVERSINGTRFTRVTRFRPAATKQLYVDSSLARNKTYYYRIRAYGKGARPVFSSVVTIKAHA
;
A
#
# COMPACT_ATOMS: atom_id res chain seq x y z
N MET A 1 -48.73 -10.99 -3.36
CA MET A 1 -49.80 -11.46 -2.48
C MET A 1 -49.20 -11.76 -1.12
N PRO A 2 -49.52 -10.98 -0.08
CA PRO A 2 -49.17 -11.28 1.29
C PRO A 2 -50.28 -12.16 1.88
N ASP A 3 -49.92 -13.35 2.37
CA ASP A 3 -50.55 -14.04 3.53
C ASP A 3 -50.26 -15.54 3.46
N VAL A 4 -49.13 -15.98 4.04
CA VAL A 4 -49.01 -17.28 4.72
C VAL A 4 -47.91 -17.14 5.77
N ALA A 5 -48.13 -16.24 6.74
CA ALA A 5 -47.25 -16.07 7.89
C ALA A 5 -48.07 -16.07 9.18
N ALA A 6 -48.93 -17.08 9.36
CA ALA A 6 -49.48 -17.42 10.66
C ALA A 6 -50.16 -18.79 10.63
N ARG A 7 -49.39 -19.86 10.83
CA ARG A 7 -49.86 -21.09 11.50
C ARG A 7 -48.70 -22.06 11.74
N TYR A 8 -48.58 -22.47 13.00
CA TYR A 8 -47.75 -23.57 13.54
C TYR A 8 -46.30 -23.26 13.93
N ALA A 9 -46.17 -22.53 15.03
CA ALA A 9 -45.29 -22.98 16.10
C ALA A 9 -46.05 -24.02 16.94
N THR A 10 -45.59 -25.27 16.96
CA THR A 10 -45.58 -26.17 18.14
C THR A 10 -45.08 -27.58 17.77
N LYS A 11 -44.31 -28.14 18.69
CA LYS A 11 -43.75 -29.51 18.77
C LYS A 11 -42.41 -29.74 18.06
N GLY A 12 -41.38 -29.81 18.89
CA GLY A 12 -39.99 -30.04 18.51
C GLY A 12 -39.77 -31.33 17.74
N ARG A 13 -38.93 -31.24 16.71
CA ARG A 13 -38.17 -32.34 16.10
C ARG A 13 -36.80 -31.84 15.69
N THR A 14 -35.84 -32.75 15.67
CA THR A 14 -34.41 -32.51 15.53
C THR A 14 -33.99 -32.25 14.08
N ARG A 15 -32.78 -31.72 13.92
CA ARG A 15 -32.10 -31.32 12.68
C ARG A 15 -31.92 -32.44 11.62
N LEU A 16 -32.45 -33.64 11.84
CA LEU A 16 -32.30 -34.79 10.95
C LEU A 16 -33.45 -34.96 9.94
N ASP A 17 -34.59 -34.29 10.14
CA ASP A 17 -35.75 -34.39 9.23
C ASP A 17 -35.70 -33.40 8.06
N CYS A 18 -34.92 -32.31 8.15
CA CYS A 18 -34.75 -31.35 7.05
C CYS A 18 -33.83 -31.85 5.90
N LEU A 19 -33.12 -32.97 6.09
CA LEU A 19 -32.21 -33.55 5.09
C LEU A 19 -32.88 -34.52 4.11
N ARG A 20 -34.16 -34.89 4.32
CA ARG A 20 -34.90 -35.78 3.40
C ARG A 20 -35.77 -35.06 2.37
N PHE A 21 -36.02 -33.76 2.51
CA PHE A 21 -36.86 -33.02 1.56
C PHE A 21 -36.06 -32.38 0.38
N ALA A 22 -34.75 -32.16 0.54
CA ALA A 22 -33.92 -31.56 -0.50
C ALA A 22 -33.37 -32.55 -1.55
N ARG A 23 -33.81 -33.81 -1.54
CA ARG A 23 -33.33 -34.86 -2.47
C ARG A 23 -34.30 -35.26 -3.58
N GLN A 24 -35.49 -34.65 -3.69
CA GLN A 24 -36.49 -35.09 -4.66
C GLN A 24 -36.89 -34.09 -5.76
N ASN A 25 -36.47 -32.83 -5.72
CA ASN A 25 -36.92 -31.86 -6.72
C ASN A 25 -35.76 -31.00 -7.22
N PHE A 26 -35.01 -31.47 -8.22
CA PHE A 26 -34.47 -30.67 -9.34
C PHE A 26 -33.63 -31.59 -10.24
N ARG A 27 -34.21 -32.02 -11.35
CA ARG A 27 -33.50 -32.56 -12.53
C ARG A 27 -33.32 -31.42 -13.54
N PRO A 28 -32.20 -31.34 -14.27
CA PRO A 28 -32.18 -30.75 -15.61
C PRO A 28 -32.19 -31.85 -16.67
N ASN A 29 -33.10 -31.71 -17.64
CA ASN A 29 -33.06 -32.39 -18.93
C ASN A 29 -31.89 -31.86 -19.77
N GLY A 30 -31.23 -32.71 -20.55
CA GLY A 30 -30.34 -32.26 -21.62
C GLY A 30 -29.27 -33.24 -22.09
N LEU A 31 -29.71 -34.22 -22.90
CA LEU A 31 -29.02 -34.84 -24.05
C LEU A 31 -27.72 -35.66 -23.88
N ARG A 32 -27.75 -36.80 -24.56
CA ARG A 32 -26.80 -37.90 -24.69
C ARG A 32 -25.50 -37.48 -25.39
N ASP A 33 -24.35 -38.02 -24.94
CA ASP A 33 -23.53 -38.94 -25.75
C ASP A 33 -22.57 -39.74 -24.84
N THR A 34 -21.98 -40.77 -25.40
CA THR A 34 -21.53 -42.04 -24.82
C THR A 34 -20.00 -42.13 -24.69
N SER A 35 -19.53 -43.14 -23.93
CA SER A 35 -18.14 -43.52 -23.57
C SER A 35 -17.54 -42.72 -22.40
N GLY A 36 -17.27 -43.27 -21.22
CA GLY A 36 -16.52 -44.50 -20.91
C GLY A 36 -15.09 -44.06 -20.55
N THR A 37 -14.71 -43.84 -19.29
CA THR A 37 -14.30 -44.89 -18.34
C THR A 37 -13.86 -44.26 -17.01
N GLN A 38 -14.05 -45.02 -15.93
CA GLN A 38 -13.61 -44.73 -14.56
C GLN A 38 -12.08 -44.75 -14.43
N GLY A 39 -11.54 -43.94 -13.51
CA GLY A 39 -10.16 -44.04 -13.06
C GLY A 39 -9.89 -43.22 -11.80
N ALA A 40 -10.14 -43.82 -10.64
CA ALA A 40 -9.88 -43.25 -9.32
C ALA A 40 -8.37 -43.08 -9.07
N VAL A 41 -7.95 -41.94 -8.51
CA VAL A 41 -6.59 -41.77 -7.96
C VAL A 41 -6.68 -41.86 -6.44
N ARG A 42 -6.28 -43.03 -5.90
CA ARG A 42 -5.91 -43.18 -4.50
C ARG A 42 -4.40 -43.06 -4.37
N SER A 43 -4.02 -42.22 -3.41
CA SER A 43 -2.70 -42.04 -2.82
C SER A 43 -2.10 -43.35 -2.31
N HIS A 44 -0.76 -43.48 -2.34
CA HIS A 44 0.16 -43.93 -1.26
C HIS A 44 1.57 -44.13 -1.88
N LEU A 45 2.58 -43.41 -1.39
CA LEU A 45 3.56 -43.81 -0.36
C LEU A 45 4.51 -44.94 -0.82
N ILE A 46 5.78 -44.58 -0.94
CA ILE A 46 6.92 -45.39 -1.33
C ILE A 46 7.33 -46.37 -0.22
N LEU A 47 7.60 -47.62 -0.58
CA LEU A 47 8.54 -48.49 0.13
C LEU A 47 9.39 -49.25 -0.90
N ILE A 48 10.70 -49.09 -0.79
CA ILE A 48 11.74 -49.77 -1.57
C ILE A 48 11.96 -51.17 -0.99
N ARG A 49 12.01 -52.20 -1.85
CA ARG A 49 12.82 -53.41 -1.64
C ARG A 49 13.39 -53.93 -2.96
N ASN A 50 14.71 -54.13 -2.96
CA ASN A 50 15.46 -54.89 -3.97
C ASN A 50 15.18 -56.40 -3.81
N ARG A 51 15.07 -57.15 -4.92
CA ARG A 51 15.85 -58.37 -5.21
C ARG A 51 15.42 -59.06 -6.52
N GLU A 52 16.45 -59.41 -7.30
CA GLU A 52 16.68 -60.65 -8.07
C GLU A 52 15.74 -61.07 -9.22
N GLY A 53 16.33 -61.00 -10.43
CA GLY A 53 16.56 -62.12 -11.36
C GLY A 53 15.45 -63.13 -11.65
N ALA A 54 14.94 -63.11 -12.88
CA ALA A 54 14.64 -64.32 -13.65
C ALA A 54 14.53 -64.01 -15.16
N PHE A 55 15.30 -64.76 -15.94
CA PHE A 55 15.25 -64.89 -17.40
C PHE A 55 13.92 -65.53 -17.83
N PHE A 56 13.25 -65.00 -18.86
CA PHE A 56 12.38 -65.79 -19.74
C PHE A 56 12.40 -65.28 -21.19
N MET A 57 12.54 -66.25 -22.09
CA MET A 57 12.67 -66.14 -23.54
C MET A 57 11.43 -65.57 -24.23
N GLY A 58 11.70 -64.74 -25.26
CA GLY A 58 11.19 -64.96 -26.61
C GLY A 58 9.70 -64.81 -26.86
N LYS A 59 9.28 -63.60 -27.25
CA LYS A 59 8.31 -63.38 -28.33
C LYS A 59 8.59 -62.04 -28.99
N ASN A 60 8.90 -62.07 -30.28
CA ASN A 60 9.01 -60.89 -31.13
C ASN A 60 7.65 -60.18 -31.19
N MET A 61 7.45 -59.20 -30.30
CA MET A 61 6.47 -58.15 -30.50
C MET A 61 7.21 -56.92 -30.98
N THR A 62 6.92 -56.49 -32.20
CA THR A 62 7.26 -55.16 -32.70
C THR A 62 6.70 -54.11 -31.74
N ARG A 63 7.53 -53.64 -30.81
CA ARG A 63 7.21 -52.49 -29.95
C ARG A 63 7.13 -51.26 -30.84
N ARG A 64 5.90 -50.82 -31.16
CA ARG A 64 5.67 -49.42 -31.49
C ARG A 64 6.13 -48.62 -30.27
N ARG A 65 7.24 -47.88 -30.39
CA ARG A 65 7.63 -46.89 -29.39
C ARG A 65 6.45 -45.91 -29.28
N PRO A 66 5.87 -45.68 -28.09
CA PRO A 66 4.96 -44.56 -27.95
C PRO A 66 5.79 -43.31 -28.19
N SER A 67 5.43 -42.53 -29.21
CA SER A 67 5.94 -41.18 -29.37
C SER A 67 5.50 -40.40 -28.12
N PHE A 68 6.41 -40.25 -27.15
CA PHE A 68 6.23 -39.25 -26.11
C PHE A 68 6.40 -37.90 -26.81
N ILE A 69 5.29 -37.18 -26.99
CA ILE A 69 5.37 -35.74 -27.13
C ILE A 69 5.81 -35.26 -25.75
N GLU A 70 7.10 -34.95 -25.59
CA GLU A 70 7.51 -34.13 -24.46
C GLU A 70 6.77 -32.80 -24.60
N SER A 71 5.89 -32.49 -23.65
CA SER A 71 5.40 -31.13 -23.51
C SER A 71 6.63 -30.27 -23.28
N LEU A 72 7.01 -29.47 -24.27
CA LEU A 72 8.01 -28.42 -24.09
C LEU A 72 7.64 -27.66 -22.82
N GLU A 73 8.63 -27.35 -21.97
CA GLU A 73 8.42 -26.43 -20.86
C GLU A 73 7.75 -25.17 -21.41
N SER A 74 6.72 -24.66 -20.71
CA SER A 74 6.11 -23.39 -21.08
C SER A 74 7.20 -22.31 -21.02
N ARG A 75 7.74 -21.92 -22.16
CA ARG A 75 8.62 -20.76 -22.26
C ARG A 75 7.72 -19.55 -22.15
N LEU A 76 7.79 -18.85 -21.03
CA LEU A 76 7.25 -17.50 -20.92
C LEU A 76 8.09 -16.64 -21.89
N LEU A 77 7.54 -16.34 -23.06
CA LEU A 77 8.22 -15.51 -24.05
C LEU A 77 7.99 -14.06 -23.63
N LEU A 78 8.97 -13.49 -22.93
CA LEU A 78 8.95 -12.06 -22.59
C LEU A 78 8.92 -11.28 -23.90
N SER A 79 7.83 -10.57 -24.17
CA SER A 79 7.67 -9.80 -25.40
C SER A 79 7.80 -8.32 -25.11
N ASP A 80 8.61 -7.64 -25.92
CA ASP A 80 8.69 -6.18 -25.94
C ASP A 80 7.76 -5.66 -27.03
N TYR A 81 6.75 -4.92 -26.61
CA TYR A 81 5.83 -4.21 -27.50
C TYR A 81 6.13 -2.71 -27.49
N PHE A 82 5.83 -2.04 -28.60
CA PHE A 82 6.12 -0.63 -28.80
C PHE A 82 4.84 0.12 -29.18
N VAL A 83 4.61 1.26 -28.56
CA VAL A 83 3.48 2.17 -28.85
C VAL A 83 4.01 3.54 -29.25
N SER A 84 3.46 4.13 -30.31
CA SER A 84 3.78 5.49 -30.76
C SER A 84 2.59 6.16 -31.45
N ASN A 85 2.47 7.49 -31.39
CA ASN A 85 1.37 8.23 -32.04
C ASN A 85 1.26 8.05 -33.57
N GLY A 86 2.33 7.60 -34.25
CA GLY A 86 2.33 7.27 -35.68
C GLY A 86 2.22 5.78 -35.99
N GLY A 87 2.01 4.95 -34.96
CA GLY A 87 1.90 3.50 -35.10
C GLY A 87 0.57 3.06 -35.73
N SER A 88 0.38 1.74 -35.79
CA SER A 88 -0.86 1.14 -36.28
C SER A 88 -1.27 -0.04 -35.40
N ASP A 89 -2.51 -0.01 -34.90
CA ASP A 89 -3.09 -1.09 -34.10
C ASP A 89 -3.42 -2.35 -34.94
N SER A 90 -3.24 -2.31 -36.27
CA SER A 90 -3.22 -3.53 -37.10
C SER A 90 -1.81 -4.13 -37.25
N GLY A 91 -0.78 -3.46 -36.72
CA GLY A 91 0.62 -3.86 -36.78
C GLY A 91 1.00 -4.90 -35.74
N ALA A 92 2.27 -5.34 -35.80
CA ALA A 92 2.81 -6.39 -34.92
C ALA A 92 3.26 -5.88 -33.54
N GLY A 93 3.28 -4.56 -33.29
CA GLY A 93 3.73 -3.98 -32.03
C GLY A 93 5.24 -4.03 -31.83
N THR A 94 6.02 -4.24 -32.89
CA THR A 94 7.49 -4.26 -32.84
C THR A 94 8.07 -2.85 -32.90
N ALA A 95 9.35 -2.66 -32.57
CA ALA A 95 9.99 -1.34 -32.64
C ALA A 95 9.89 -0.67 -34.03
N SER A 96 9.96 -1.45 -35.11
CA SER A 96 9.80 -0.97 -36.49
C SER A 96 8.36 -0.85 -36.97
N ALA A 97 7.41 -1.45 -36.26
CA ALA A 97 5.98 -1.41 -36.55
C ALA A 97 5.17 -1.29 -35.25
N PRO A 98 5.29 -0.15 -34.53
CA PRO A 98 4.65 0.03 -33.23
C PRO A 98 3.13 0.11 -33.37
N TRP A 99 2.43 -0.25 -32.31
CA TRP A 99 1.00 0.02 -32.17
C TRP A 99 0.73 1.52 -31.98
N ALA A 100 -0.49 1.93 -32.27
CA ALA A 100 -0.90 3.33 -32.17
C ALA A 100 -1.37 3.69 -30.75
N THR A 101 -2.09 2.79 -30.06
CA THR A 101 -2.79 3.12 -28.83
C THR A 101 -2.36 2.29 -27.61
N LEU A 102 -2.42 2.92 -26.43
CA LEU A 102 -2.17 2.25 -25.15
C LEU A 102 -3.24 1.20 -24.84
N GLN A 103 -4.50 1.47 -25.18
CA GLN A 103 -5.57 0.50 -24.96
C GLN A 103 -5.38 -0.75 -25.82
N PHE A 104 -4.93 -0.61 -27.06
CA PHE A 104 -4.64 -1.78 -27.88
C PHE A 104 -3.52 -2.63 -27.26
N ALA A 105 -2.43 -2.01 -26.81
CA ALA A 105 -1.38 -2.72 -26.09
C ALA A 105 -1.92 -3.43 -24.83
N ALA A 106 -2.72 -2.71 -24.03
CA ALA A 106 -3.36 -3.27 -22.84
C ALA A 106 -4.24 -4.49 -23.13
N ASN A 107 -4.88 -4.56 -24.30
CA ASN A 107 -5.69 -5.72 -24.67
C ASN A 107 -4.86 -6.96 -25.06
N HIS A 108 -3.56 -6.81 -25.35
CA HIS A 108 -2.72 -7.88 -25.89
C HIS A 108 -1.66 -8.43 -24.91
N VAL A 109 -1.26 -7.63 -23.92
CA VAL A 109 -0.22 -8.03 -22.96
C VAL A 109 -0.54 -9.32 -22.19
N GLN A 110 0.50 -10.10 -21.97
CA GLN A 110 0.56 -11.34 -21.19
C GLN A 110 1.58 -11.20 -20.05
N PRO A 111 1.55 -12.07 -19.02
CA PRO A 111 2.52 -12.01 -17.93
C PRO A 111 3.97 -11.97 -18.42
N GLY A 112 4.71 -10.95 -18.00
CA GLY A 112 6.12 -10.74 -18.35
C GLY A 112 6.36 -9.75 -19.49
N ASP A 113 5.32 -9.37 -20.24
CA ASP A 113 5.46 -8.43 -21.35
C ASP A 113 5.79 -7.02 -20.87
N THR A 114 6.56 -6.30 -21.68
CA THR A 114 6.87 -4.88 -21.48
C THR A 114 6.38 -4.07 -22.68
N VAL A 115 5.63 -3.01 -22.42
CA VAL A 115 5.14 -2.05 -23.42
C VAL A 115 5.96 -0.77 -23.29
N HIS A 116 6.81 -0.50 -24.30
CA HIS A 116 7.60 0.71 -24.45
C HIS A 116 6.78 1.77 -25.18
N VAL A 117 6.54 2.91 -24.53
CA VAL A 117 5.72 3.98 -25.07
C VAL A 117 6.62 5.16 -25.45
N ALA A 118 6.69 5.47 -26.73
CA ALA A 118 7.46 6.60 -27.24
C ALA A 118 6.89 7.94 -26.75
N ALA A 119 7.71 8.99 -26.79
CA ALA A 119 7.24 10.35 -26.54
C ALA A 119 6.05 10.70 -27.44
N GLY A 120 5.04 11.36 -26.88
CA GLY A 120 3.76 11.53 -27.56
C GLY A 120 2.61 11.84 -26.61
N ASN A 121 1.42 12.04 -27.19
CA ASN A 121 0.18 12.31 -26.46
C ASN A 121 -0.79 11.14 -26.63
N TYR A 122 -1.21 10.53 -25.54
CA TYR A 122 -2.03 9.33 -25.56
C TYR A 122 -3.29 9.50 -24.72
N ALA A 123 -4.39 8.88 -25.17
CA ALA A 123 -5.46 8.53 -24.26
C ALA A 123 -4.98 7.43 -23.31
N GLY A 124 -5.46 7.46 -22.07
CA GLY A 124 -5.15 6.46 -21.08
C GLY A 124 -5.76 5.08 -21.40
N PHE A 125 -5.55 4.10 -20.52
CA PHE A 125 -6.02 2.73 -20.74
C PHE A 125 -6.59 2.09 -19.47
N VAL A 126 -7.42 1.05 -19.68
CA VAL A 126 -7.83 0.13 -18.62
C VAL A 126 -7.16 -1.22 -18.77
N LEU A 127 -6.94 -1.89 -17.64
CA LEU A 127 -6.51 -3.27 -17.56
C LEU A 127 -7.34 -4.00 -16.49
N GLY A 128 -7.84 -5.20 -16.84
CA GLY A 128 -8.59 -6.07 -15.91
C GLY A 128 -10.12 -5.99 -15.98
N TRP A 129 -10.67 -5.13 -16.84
CA TRP A 129 -12.13 -4.94 -17.02
C TRP A 129 -12.79 -6.00 -17.90
N ASP A 130 -12.27 -6.21 -19.11
CA ASP A 130 -12.89 -7.13 -20.06
C ASP A 130 -12.57 -8.60 -19.70
N PHE A 131 -11.38 -8.83 -19.12
CA PHE A 131 -10.95 -10.09 -18.53
C PHE A 131 -9.76 -9.86 -17.60
N ALA A 132 -9.52 -10.79 -16.66
CA ALA A 132 -8.45 -10.66 -15.68
C ALA A 132 -7.06 -10.82 -16.32
N GLN A 133 -6.41 -9.70 -16.64
CA GLN A 133 -5.05 -9.66 -17.16
C GLN A 133 -4.08 -9.44 -16.01
N ASN A 134 -3.28 -10.46 -15.72
CA ASN A 134 -2.39 -10.49 -14.57
C ASN A 134 -0.96 -10.75 -15.01
N GLY A 135 -0.02 -9.99 -14.48
CA GLY A 135 1.35 -10.45 -14.36
C GLY A 135 1.49 -11.52 -13.27
N THR A 136 2.74 -11.87 -12.99
CA THR A 136 3.11 -12.64 -11.81
C THR A 136 4.24 -11.93 -11.07
N ALA A 137 4.50 -12.28 -9.82
CA ALA A 137 5.61 -11.71 -9.06
C ALA A 137 6.99 -11.89 -9.74
N GLN A 138 7.14 -12.91 -10.61
CA GLN A 138 8.38 -13.19 -11.35
C GLN A 138 8.35 -12.68 -12.79
N ALA A 139 7.17 -12.33 -13.29
CA ALA A 139 6.97 -11.85 -14.65
C ALA A 139 5.82 -10.82 -14.62
N PRO A 140 6.10 -9.61 -14.10
CA PRO A 140 5.10 -8.54 -14.07
C PRO A 140 4.82 -8.07 -15.51
N ILE A 141 3.62 -7.54 -15.74
CA ILE A 141 3.35 -6.76 -16.95
C ILE A 141 3.88 -5.35 -16.70
N THR A 142 4.60 -4.76 -17.65
CA THR A 142 5.18 -3.42 -17.49
C THR A 142 4.72 -2.48 -18.60
N PHE A 143 4.24 -1.30 -18.24
CA PHE A 143 4.05 -0.18 -19.16
C PHE A 143 5.08 0.89 -18.82
N GLN A 144 5.96 1.20 -19.77
CA GLN A 144 7.09 2.09 -19.60
C GLN A 144 7.01 3.26 -20.59
N GLY A 145 6.74 4.45 -20.06
CA GLY A 145 6.83 5.71 -20.79
C GLY A 145 8.28 6.17 -20.97
N ALA A 146 8.64 6.51 -22.20
CA ALA A 146 9.85 7.31 -22.47
C ALA A 146 9.64 8.76 -21.99
N PRO A 147 10.72 9.54 -21.75
CA PRO A 147 10.60 10.97 -21.48
C PRO A 147 9.72 11.66 -22.53
N GLY A 148 8.64 12.32 -22.08
CA GLY A 148 7.66 12.97 -22.95
C GLY A 148 6.46 12.10 -23.37
N ALA A 149 6.39 10.84 -22.94
CA ALA A 149 5.18 10.01 -23.07
C ALA A 149 4.08 10.56 -22.14
N THR A 150 3.16 11.33 -22.70
CA THR A 150 2.14 12.07 -21.97
C THR A 150 0.77 11.43 -22.17
N ILE A 151 0.08 11.13 -21.07
CA ILE A 151 -1.33 10.76 -21.07
C ILE A 151 -2.14 12.02 -20.78
N ASN A 152 -2.95 12.44 -21.75
CA ASN A 152 -3.69 13.71 -21.70
C ASN A 152 -5.21 13.59 -21.90
N ALA A 153 -5.71 12.36 -21.99
CA ALA A 153 -7.13 12.06 -22.02
C ALA A 153 -7.40 10.80 -21.19
N ARG A 154 -8.64 10.67 -20.71
CA ARG A 154 -9.08 9.49 -19.95
C ARG A 154 -9.00 8.21 -20.79
N ASN A 155 -9.09 7.08 -20.12
CA ASN A 155 -9.25 5.80 -20.80
C ASN A 155 -10.68 5.61 -21.37
N SER A 156 -10.84 4.52 -22.12
CA SER A 156 -12.07 4.18 -22.84
C SER A 156 -13.27 3.78 -21.95
N LYS A 157 -13.09 3.48 -20.66
CA LYS A 157 -14.16 2.95 -19.79
C LYS A 157 -14.46 3.84 -18.58
N THR A 158 -13.44 4.31 -17.87
CA THR A 158 -13.56 5.10 -16.64
C THR A 158 -12.99 6.51 -16.78
N PRO A 159 -13.39 7.44 -15.90
CA PRO A 159 -12.84 8.80 -15.88
C PRO A 159 -11.40 8.96 -15.39
N ASP A 160 -10.64 7.86 -15.35
CA ASP A 160 -9.24 7.88 -14.95
C ASP A 160 -8.35 7.98 -16.19
N ALA A 161 -7.11 8.43 -16.04
CA ALA A 161 -6.12 8.24 -17.09
C ALA A 161 -5.78 6.74 -17.19
N ILE A 162 -5.12 6.17 -16.18
CA ILE A 162 -4.84 4.73 -16.11
C ILE A 162 -5.74 4.08 -15.05
N ASN A 163 -6.46 3.01 -15.40
CA ASN A 163 -7.19 2.19 -14.42
C ASN A 163 -6.74 0.72 -14.45
N LEU A 164 -6.15 0.27 -13.34
CA LEU A 164 -5.82 -1.12 -13.08
C LEU A 164 -6.83 -1.70 -12.09
N GLU A 165 -7.76 -2.54 -12.56
CA GLU A 165 -8.86 -3.05 -11.75
C GLU A 165 -8.82 -4.59 -11.75
N GLY A 166 -8.45 -5.19 -10.62
CA GLY A 166 -8.27 -6.65 -10.51
C GLY A 166 -6.99 -7.20 -11.16
N SER A 167 -6.25 -6.38 -11.91
CA SER A 167 -4.99 -6.75 -12.58
C SER A 167 -3.80 -6.77 -11.63
N ASN A 168 -3.30 -7.96 -11.33
CA ASN A 168 -2.19 -8.19 -10.41
C ASN A 168 -0.83 -8.06 -11.10
N TYR A 169 0.19 -7.66 -10.33
CA TYR A 169 1.61 -7.59 -10.73
C TYR A 169 1.83 -6.78 -12.01
N VAL A 170 1.32 -5.55 -12.01
CA VAL A 170 1.49 -4.59 -13.10
C VAL A 170 2.40 -3.45 -12.64
N THR A 171 3.35 -3.06 -13.48
CA THR A 171 4.21 -1.89 -13.27
C THR A 171 3.80 -0.78 -14.23
N ILE A 172 3.53 0.42 -13.69
CA ILE A 172 3.31 1.65 -14.44
C ILE A 172 4.47 2.59 -14.17
N GLU A 173 5.23 2.93 -15.19
CA GLU A 173 6.41 3.79 -15.02
C GLU A 173 6.64 4.82 -16.12
N GLY A 174 7.25 5.95 -15.73
CA GLY A 174 7.81 6.93 -16.66
C GLY A 174 6.81 7.83 -17.38
N PHE A 175 5.52 7.76 -17.05
CA PHE A 175 4.50 8.58 -17.71
C PHE A 175 4.40 9.98 -17.12
N ASN A 176 4.14 10.95 -18.00
CA ASN A 176 3.57 12.23 -17.62
C ASN A 176 2.04 12.16 -17.75
N ILE A 177 1.30 12.50 -16.72
CA ILE A 177 -0.15 12.56 -16.74
C ILE A 177 -0.55 14.00 -16.49
N TYR A 178 -1.15 14.60 -17.50
CA TYR A 178 -1.52 16.00 -17.50
C TYR A 178 -2.96 16.12 -17.99
N ASN A 179 -3.79 16.92 -17.33
CA ASN A 179 -5.22 17.01 -17.64
C ASN A 179 -5.58 18.36 -18.28
N PRO A 180 -5.28 18.58 -19.59
CA PRO A 180 -5.57 19.86 -20.25
C PRO A 180 -7.07 20.11 -20.45
N SER A 181 -7.88 19.06 -20.44
CA SER A 181 -9.34 19.05 -20.59
C SER A 181 -9.94 18.45 -19.31
N PRO A 182 -11.14 18.82 -18.82
CA PRO A 182 -11.73 18.23 -17.61
C PRO A 182 -12.16 16.75 -17.75
N ASP A 183 -11.59 16.01 -18.70
CA ASP A 183 -11.99 14.67 -19.08
C ASP A 183 -11.44 13.59 -18.12
N ILE A 184 -10.20 13.77 -17.63
CA ILE A 184 -9.67 12.97 -16.50
C ILE A 184 -10.15 13.63 -15.21
N TRP A 185 -11.35 13.29 -14.74
CA TRP A 185 -11.90 13.93 -13.56
C TRP A 185 -11.72 13.13 -12.25
N ARG A 186 -11.41 11.83 -12.33
CA ARG A 186 -11.31 10.96 -11.13
C ARG A 186 -9.89 10.73 -10.64
N ALA A 187 -9.09 9.92 -11.33
CA ALA A 187 -7.71 9.65 -10.93
C ALA A 187 -6.72 9.74 -12.10
N GLY A 188 -5.50 10.21 -11.83
CA GLY A 188 -4.40 10.08 -12.78
C GLY A 188 -4.05 8.60 -12.98
N ILE A 189 -3.75 7.91 -11.88
CA ILE A 189 -3.52 6.45 -11.87
C ILE A 189 -4.37 5.81 -10.78
N ARG A 190 -5.17 4.81 -11.16
CA ARG A 190 -6.00 4.02 -10.26
C ARG A 190 -5.48 2.59 -10.16
N SER A 191 -5.33 2.10 -8.92
CA SER A 191 -5.02 0.70 -8.59
C SER A 191 -6.07 0.14 -7.65
N ASP A 192 -6.96 -0.72 -8.16
CA ASP A 192 -8.09 -1.25 -7.42
C ASP A 192 -8.13 -2.79 -7.40
N GLN A 193 -8.43 -3.36 -6.23
CA GLN A 193 -8.64 -4.79 -5.99
C GLN A 193 -7.54 -5.72 -6.56
N ASN A 194 -6.29 -5.28 -6.53
CA ASN A 194 -5.18 -6.01 -7.12
C ASN A 194 -4.02 -6.26 -6.14
N THR A 195 -3.03 -7.02 -6.56
CA THR A 195 -1.88 -7.44 -5.76
C THR A 195 -0.58 -7.12 -6.46
N GLY A 196 0.38 -6.55 -5.74
CA GLY A 196 1.76 -6.38 -6.22
C GLY A 196 1.92 -5.37 -7.35
N VAL A 197 1.01 -4.41 -7.48
CA VAL A 197 1.13 -3.29 -8.43
C VAL A 197 2.26 -2.35 -8.00
N ILE A 198 3.03 -1.88 -8.97
CA ILE A 198 4.10 -0.89 -8.78
C ILE A 198 3.78 0.33 -9.64
N ILE A 199 3.69 1.50 -9.02
CA ILE A 199 3.50 2.80 -9.68
C ILE A 199 4.74 3.63 -9.39
N ARG A 200 5.59 3.87 -10.39
CA ARG A 200 6.87 4.52 -10.15
C ARG A 200 7.36 5.50 -11.21
N ASN A 201 8.14 6.49 -10.78
CA ASN A 201 8.78 7.46 -11.70
C ASN A 201 7.77 8.17 -12.63
N ASN A 202 6.51 8.33 -12.20
CA ASN A 202 5.50 9.05 -12.97
C ASN A 202 5.41 10.50 -12.48
N THR A 203 5.03 11.40 -13.38
CA THR A 203 4.61 12.76 -13.04
C THR A 203 3.12 12.87 -13.25
N VAL A 204 2.38 13.31 -12.24
CA VAL A 204 0.93 13.53 -12.30
C VAL A 204 0.66 14.97 -11.89
N ASP A 205 0.51 15.85 -12.88
CA ASP A 205 0.23 17.27 -12.67
C ASP A 205 -1.24 17.56 -13.01
N ALA A 206 -2.04 17.65 -11.95
CA ALA A 206 -3.44 17.26 -11.96
C ALA A 206 -4.40 18.42 -11.81
N ASN A 207 -4.21 19.52 -12.55
CA ASN A 207 -5.11 20.67 -12.51
C ASN A 207 -6.55 20.22 -12.86
N ARG A 208 -7.39 19.99 -11.82
CA ARG A 208 -8.80 19.50 -11.83
C ARG A 208 -9.05 17.99 -11.71
N VAL A 209 -8.03 17.13 -11.61
CA VAL A 209 -8.28 15.70 -11.29
C VAL A 209 -8.57 15.56 -9.80
N HIS A 210 -9.54 14.73 -9.38
CA HIS A 210 -9.82 14.53 -7.96
C HIS A 210 -8.61 13.97 -7.20
N TRP A 211 -8.00 12.89 -7.71
CA TRP A 211 -6.88 12.23 -7.07
C TRP A 211 -5.69 12.06 -8.03
N GLY A 212 -4.47 12.30 -7.56
CA GLY A 212 -3.28 12.03 -8.37
C GLY A 212 -3.11 10.53 -8.59
N ILE A 213 -2.83 9.79 -7.50
CA ILE A 213 -2.80 8.33 -7.47
C ILE A 213 -3.86 7.84 -6.48
N PHE A 214 -4.78 7.00 -6.95
CA PHE A 214 -5.79 6.36 -6.13
C PHE A 214 -5.50 4.87 -5.99
N THR A 215 -5.60 4.35 -4.77
CA THR A 215 -5.63 2.90 -4.54
C THR A 215 -6.85 2.49 -3.73
N SER A 216 -7.35 1.28 -3.98
CA SER A 216 -8.40 0.68 -3.17
C SER A 216 -8.25 -0.84 -3.10
N PHE A 217 -8.50 -1.40 -1.90
CA PHE A 217 -8.45 -2.84 -1.59
C PHE A 217 -7.22 -3.61 -2.08
N SER A 218 -6.16 -2.90 -2.46
CA SER A 218 -4.97 -3.46 -3.07
C SER A 218 -4.05 -4.07 -2.00
N VAL A 219 -3.22 -5.03 -2.39
CA VAL A 219 -2.31 -5.76 -1.49
C VAL A 219 -0.89 -5.63 -1.99
N GLY A 220 0.00 -5.06 -1.18
CA GLY A 220 1.41 -4.90 -1.55
C GLY A 220 1.65 -3.92 -2.69
N VAL A 221 0.79 -2.89 -2.82
CA VAL A 221 1.00 -1.82 -3.80
C VAL A 221 2.22 -0.98 -3.40
N THR A 222 3.08 -0.68 -4.37
CA THR A 222 4.25 0.18 -4.18
C THR A 222 4.09 1.44 -5.02
N ILE A 223 4.06 2.60 -4.37
CA ILE A 223 4.00 3.92 -4.99
C ILE A 223 5.34 4.60 -4.70
N ASN A 224 6.25 4.62 -5.67
CA ASN A 224 7.61 5.09 -5.45
C ASN A 224 8.12 6.13 -6.46
N ASN A 225 8.90 7.11 -5.99
CA ASN A 225 9.58 8.08 -6.87
C ASN A 225 8.62 8.83 -7.84
N ASN A 226 7.36 9.04 -7.48
CA ASN A 226 6.43 9.80 -8.31
C ASN A 226 6.44 11.28 -7.90
N THR A 227 6.20 12.16 -8.85
CA THR A 227 5.91 13.58 -8.59
C THR A 227 4.43 13.83 -8.84
N ILE A 228 3.70 14.25 -7.81
CA ILE A 228 2.27 14.52 -7.88
C ILE A 228 2.04 15.96 -7.46
N ALA A 229 1.30 16.72 -8.26
CA ALA A 229 0.97 18.09 -7.95
C ALA A 229 -0.46 18.47 -8.33
N ASN A 230 -1.00 19.49 -7.65
CA ASN A 230 -2.18 20.24 -8.07
C ASN A 230 -3.49 19.43 -8.16
N ALA A 231 -3.61 18.32 -7.43
CA ALA A 231 -4.86 17.55 -7.36
C ALA A 231 -5.97 18.32 -6.63
N ASN A 232 -7.22 18.16 -7.07
CA ASN A 232 -8.40 18.81 -6.50
C ASN A 232 -8.76 18.30 -5.09
N GLN A 233 -8.30 17.10 -4.72
CA GLN A 233 -8.37 16.61 -3.34
C GLN A 233 -7.00 16.08 -2.91
N TYR A 234 -6.75 14.79 -3.08
CA TYR A 234 -5.59 14.09 -2.52
C TYR A 234 -4.52 13.85 -3.58
N GLY A 235 -3.26 14.03 -3.22
CA GLY A 235 -2.14 13.66 -4.10
C GLY A 235 -2.05 12.14 -4.26
N ILE A 236 -1.79 11.44 -3.15
CA ILE A 236 -1.81 9.98 -3.06
C ILE A 236 -2.93 9.58 -2.10
N TYR A 237 -3.89 8.80 -2.61
CA TYR A 237 -5.01 8.30 -1.84
C TYR A 237 -4.95 6.78 -1.68
N VAL A 238 -4.51 6.33 -0.51
CA VAL A 238 -4.51 4.94 -0.07
C VAL A 238 -5.83 4.62 0.60
N SER A 239 -6.86 4.35 -0.21
CA SER A 239 -8.23 4.23 0.25
C SER A 239 -8.60 2.79 0.61
N ASN A 240 -9.56 2.67 1.50
CA ASN A 240 -10.18 1.45 1.98
C ASN A 240 -9.12 0.54 2.62
N SER A 241 -9.43 -0.75 2.74
CA SER A 241 -8.55 -1.71 3.43
C SER A 241 -7.35 -2.18 2.60
N VAL A 242 -6.55 -1.26 2.08
CA VAL A 242 -5.26 -1.57 1.44
C VAL A 242 -4.33 -2.19 2.48
N ARG A 243 -3.52 -3.17 2.08
CA ARG A 243 -2.63 -3.90 2.99
C ARG A 243 -1.21 -3.93 2.48
N PHE A 244 -0.26 -3.75 3.38
CA PHE A 244 1.17 -3.70 3.07
C PHE A 244 1.55 -2.64 2.00
N PRO A 245 0.92 -1.44 1.95
CA PRO A 245 1.32 -0.45 0.97
C PRO A 245 2.71 0.12 1.29
N THR A 246 3.49 0.38 0.26
CA THR A 246 4.73 1.15 0.36
C THR A 246 4.57 2.44 -0.41
N VAL A 247 4.68 3.58 0.28
CA VAL A 247 4.64 4.93 -0.30
C VAL A 247 5.98 5.58 -0.03
N LYS A 248 6.87 5.58 -1.03
CA LYS A 248 8.28 5.90 -0.82
C LYS A 248 8.83 6.92 -1.81
N ASN A 249 9.61 7.89 -1.31
CA ASN A 249 10.37 8.83 -2.15
C ASN A 249 9.51 9.64 -3.14
N ASN A 250 8.23 9.86 -2.85
CA ASN A 250 7.36 10.66 -3.71
C ASN A 250 7.49 12.14 -3.34
N ILE A 251 7.32 13.01 -4.34
CA ILE A 251 7.12 14.44 -4.13
C ILE A 251 5.62 14.70 -4.32
N VAL A 252 4.95 15.25 -3.29
CA VAL A 252 3.51 15.53 -3.33
C VAL A 252 3.24 16.96 -2.94
N ALA A 253 2.75 17.75 -3.90
CA ALA A 253 2.68 19.20 -3.78
C ALA A 253 1.31 19.79 -4.10
N ASN A 254 0.95 20.88 -3.42
CA ASN A 254 -0.13 21.79 -3.83
C ASN A 254 -1.50 21.13 -4.06
N CYS A 255 -1.76 19.99 -3.44
CA CYS A 255 -3.07 19.35 -3.49
C CYS A 255 -4.04 20.07 -2.54
N ASN A 256 -5.31 20.18 -2.93
CA ASN A 256 -6.25 20.98 -2.14
C ASN A 256 -6.53 20.37 -0.75
N PHE A 257 -6.58 19.04 -0.65
CA PHE A 257 -6.69 18.29 0.61
C PHE A 257 -5.32 17.69 0.96
N SER A 258 -5.27 16.60 1.74
CA SER A 258 -4.02 15.98 2.17
C SER A 258 -3.12 15.60 0.99
N GLY A 259 -1.80 15.80 1.17
CA GLY A 259 -0.84 15.29 0.20
C GLY A 259 -0.93 13.76 0.10
N ILE A 260 -0.78 13.07 1.23
CA ILE A 260 -0.89 11.61 1.31
C ILE A 260 -1.98 11.25 2.31
N HIS A 261 -3.05 10.61 1.85
CA HIS A 261 -4.15 10.19 2.70
C HIS A 261 -4.30 8.67 2.68
N PHE A 262 -4.27 8.06 3.85
CA PHE A 262 -4.73 6.70 4.08
C PHE A 262 -6.11 6.78 4.70
N ASN A 263 -7.13 6.30 3.98
CA ASN A 263 -8.50 6.28 4.47
C ASN A 263 -9.03 4.86 4.53
N ALA A 264 -8.88 4.19 5.66
CA ALA A 264 -9.29 2.80 5.80
C ALA A 264 -10.80 2.60 6.02
N ASP A 265 -11.63 3.22 5.17
CA ASP A 265 -13.09 3.29 5.28
C ASP A 265 -13.72 1.90 5.45
N ALA A 266 -14.34 1.67 6.62
CA ALA A 266 -15.00 0.41 6.96
C ALA A 266 -16.35 0.22 6.25
N THR A 267 -16.96 1.31 5.78
CA THR A 267 -18.27 1.30 5.12
C THR A 267 -18.18 0.77 3.69
N GLN A 268 -17.02 0.89 3.03
CA GLN A 268 -16.75 0.29 1.71
C GLN A 268 -16.56 -1.23 1.77
N GLY A 269 -16.55 -1.82 2.96
CA GLY A 269 -16.27 -3.24 3.19
C GLY A 269 -14.79 -3.53 3.45
N GLY A 270 -14.46 -4.81 3.57
CA GLY A 270 -13.14 -5.24 4.05
C GLY A 270 -12.95 -5.03 5.56
N PRO A 271 -11.71 -5.18 6.07
CA PRO A 271 -11.40 -5.01 7.49
C PRO A 271 -11.64 -3.60 8.10
N GLY A 272 -11.70 -2.55 7.28
CA GLY A 272 -11.76 -1.16 7.74
C GLY A 272 -10.48 -0.68 8.43
N ILE A 273 -9.33 -1.26 8.08
CA ILE A 273 -7.99 -0.87 8.57
C ILE A 273 -6.95 -1.05 7.46
N THR A 274 -5.91 -0.22 7.48
CA THR A 274 -4.66 -0.45 6.73
C THR A 274 -3.60 -0.96 7.69
N VAL A 275 -2.84 -1.98 7.28
CA VAL A 275 -1.82 -2.59 8.14
C VAL A 275 -0.46 -2.68 7.46
N ASP A 276 0.59 -2.55 8.27
CA ASP A 276 1.99 -2.73 7.87
C ASP A 276 2.38 -1.84 6.67
N ALA A 277 1.92 -0.58 6.69
CA ALA A 277 2.31 0.42 5.70
C ALA A 277 3.74 0.93 5.97
N LEU A 278 4.45 1.23 4.89
CA LEU A 278 5.72 1.96 4.93
C LEU A 278 5.57 3.28 4.17
N VAL A 279 5.71 4.40 4.89
CA VAL A 279 5.70 5.75 4.32
C VAL A 279 7.08 6.36 4.55
N ASP A 280 7.96 6.28 3.56
CA ASP A 280 9.40 6.53 3.72
C ASP A 280 9.93 7.58 2.74
N GLY A 281 10.62 8.60 3.22
CA GLY A 281 11.41 9.48 2.35
C GLY A 281 10.60 10.38 1.43
N ASN A 282 9.31 10.63 1.70
CA ASN A 282 8.48 11.49 0.85
C ASN A 282 8.71 12.97 1.17
N ILE A 283 8.62 13.82 0.16
CA ILE A 283 8.61 15.28 0.30
C ILE A 283 7.18 15.77 0.05
N VAL A 284 6.53 16.31 1.09
CA VAL A 284 5.09 16.63 1.07
C VAL A 284 4.87 18.08 1.47
N TYR A 285 4.46 18.94 0.53
CA TYR A 285 4.39 20.39 0.79
C TYR A 285 3.29 21.16 0.07
N GLY A 286 2.86 22.28 0.65
CA GLY A 286 1.87 23.16 0.03
C GLY A 286 0.45 22.56 -0.07
N ASN A 287 0.20 21.41 0.56
CA ASN A 287 -1.09 20.71 0.48
C ASN A 287 -2.07 21.16 1.57
N GLY A 288 -3.32 20.74 1.47
CA GLY A 288 -4.28 20.84 2.57
C GLY A 288 -4.81 22.26 2.82
N LYS A 289 -5.03 23.04 1.75
CA LYS A 289 -5.73 24.33 1.83
C LYS A 289 -7.16 24.19 2.35
N SER A 290 -7.82 23.07 2.06
CA SER A 290 -9.21 22.83 2.46
C SER A 290 -9.38 21.73 3.51
N ALA A 291 -8.48 20.74 3.61
CA ALA A 291 -8.62 19.67 4.60
C ALA A 291 -7.33 18.86 4.87
N LEU A 292 -7.23 18.30 6.08
CA LEU A 292 -6.33 17.23 6.55
C LEU A 292 -4.81 17.50 6.57
N GLY A 293 -4.21 18.13 5.55
CA GLY A 293 -2.83 18.67 5.62
C GLY A 293 -1.76 17.91 4.85
N GLY A 294 -0.73 17.41 5.56
CA GLY A 294 0.42 16.74 4.96
C GLY A 294 0.18 15.25 4.71
N ILE A 295 0.26 14.45 5.78
CA ILE A 295 0.01 13.01 5.77
C ILE A 295 -1.09 12.66 6.76
N SER A 296 -2.15 12.00 6.29
CA SER A 296 -3.33 11.69 7.09
C SER A 296 -3.58 10.19 7.13
N LEU A 297 -3.74 9.65 8.34
CA LEU A 297 -3.75 8.21 8.60
C LEU A 297 -5.01 7.83 9.41
N ASP A 298 -6.08 7.47 8.70
CA ASP A 298 -7.30 6.94 9.27
C ASP A 298 -7.23 5.41 9.36
N GLY A 299 -7.22 4.88 10.59
CA GLY A 299 -7.20 3.44 10.86
C GLY A 299 -5.95 2.69 10.37
N VAL A 300 -4.81 3.35 10.34
CA VAL A 300 -3.52 2.78 9.95
C VAL A 300 -2.84 2.14 11.15
N GLN A 301 -2.40 0.88 11.04
CA GLN A 301 -1.85 0.13 12.16
C GLN A 301 -0.54 -0.57 11.83
N PHE A 302 0.30 -0.78 12.84
CA PHE A 302 1.58 -1.49 12.73
C PHE A 302 2.52 -0.93 11.65
N SER A 303 2.39 0.35 11.33
CA SER A 303 3.02 0.98 10.19
C SER A 303 4.19 1.88 10.61
N ARG A 304 5.02 2.25 9.64
CA ARG A 304 6.16 3.14 9.85
C ARG A 304 6.09 4.34 8.91
N ILE A 305 6.19 5.53 9.48
CA ILE A 305 6.18 6.82 8.79
C ILE A 305 7.52 7.47 9.11
N ILE A 306 8.45 7.39 8.16
CA ILE A 306 9.86 7.66 8.41
C ILE A 306 10.51 8.53 7.35
N ASN A 307 11.54 9.30 7.73
CA ASN A 307 12.34 10.10 6.79
C ASN A 307 11.53 11.09 5.92
N ASN A 308 10.30 11.44 6.27
CA ASN A 308 9.51 12.33 5.44
C ASN A 308 9.86 13.80 5.75
N LEU A 309 9.93 14.61 4.70
CA LEU A 309 10.05 16.06 4.80
C LEU A 309 8.69 16.68 4.49
N ILE A 310 8.06 17.28 5.51
CA ILE A 310 6.67 17.75 5.47
C ILE A 310 6.67 19.24 5.84
N TYR A 311 6.33 20.13 4.91
CA TYR A 311 6.41 21.56 5.19
C TYR A 311 5.35 22.37 4.44
N ASN A 312 4.98 23.55 4.97
CA ASN A 312 4.04 24.47 4.32
C ASN A 312 2.68 23.86 3.94
N ASN A 313 2.20 22.85 4.68
CA ASN A 313 0.85 22.31 4.49
C ASN A 313 -0.16 23.08 5.36
N GLY A 314 -1.38 23.30 4.87
CA GLY A 314 -2.40 24.19 5.45
C GLY A 314 -3.19 23.62 6.64
N TYR A 315 -2.86 22.42 7.10
CA TYR A 315 -3.53 21.79 8.26
C TYR A 315 -2.49 21.12 9.16
N ASN A 316 -2.69 19.87 9.58
CA ASN A 316 -1.69 19.14 10.37
C ASN A 316 -0.55 18.60 9.49
N GLY A 317 0.63 18.43 10.08
CA GLY A 317 1.76 17.76 9.42
C GLY A 317 1.46 16.27 9.22
N ILE A 318 1.32 15.53 10.32
CA ILE A 318 0.88 14.14 10.35
C ILE A 318 -0.36 14.00 11.24
N MET A 319 -1.36 13.25 10.77
CA MET A 319 -2.55 12.88 11.57
C MET A 319 -2.65 11.37 11.74
N LEU A 320 -2.83 10.91 12.97
CA LEU A 320 -3.15 9.53 13.36
C LEU A 320 -4.51 9.53 14.05
N TYR A 321 -5.55 9.06 13.37
CA TYR A 321 -6.91 9.20 13.87
C TYR A 321 -7.82 8.03 13.47
N ARG A 322 -9.08 8.16 13.86
CA ARG A 322 -10.22 7.36 13.39
C ARG A 322 -11.34 8.31 12.98
N ALA A 323 -11.77 8.30 11.73
CA ALA A 323 -13.06 8.85 11.32
C ALA A 323 -14.01 7.73 10.93
N ASP A 324 -13.87 7.18 9.73
CA ASP A 324 -14.74 6.11 9.20
C ASP A 324 -14.09 4.73 9.20
N ALA A 325 -12.81 4.63 9.61
CA ALA A 325 -12.16 3.36 9.85
C ALA A 325 -12.77 2.57 11.02
N SER A 326 -12.60 1.25 10.98
CA SER A 326 -13.18 0.36 12.01
C SER A 326 -12.47 0.46 13.36
N ALA A 327 -11.24 0.99 13.38
CA ALA A 327 -10.44 1.21 14.57
C ALA A 327 -9.47 2.39 14.37
N GLY A 328 -8.98 2.97 15.46
CA GLY A 328 -8.01 4.06 15.40
C GLY A 328 -6.62 3.62 14.94
N SER A 329 -5.87 4.60 14.47
CA SER A 329 -4.48 4.39 14.04
C SER A 329 -3.62 3.97 15.22
N SER A 330 -3.00 2.80 15.17
CA SER A 330 -2.35 2.23 16.36
C SER A 330 -1.07 1.46 16.10
N THR A 331 -0.18 1.47 17.11
CA THR A 331 1.11 0.77 17.05
C THR A 331 1.98 1.21 15.85
N ASN A 332 1.92 2.50 15.48
CA ASN A 332 2.74 3.06 14.41
C ASN A 332 4.01 3.72 14.96
N GLY A 333 5.08 3.70 14.16
CA GLY A 333 6.28 4.49 14.40
C GLY A 333 6.31 5.73 13.50
N VAL A 334 6.42 6.91 14.08
CA VAL A 334 6.67 8.18 13.40
C VAL A 334 8.10 8.58 13.77
N GLU A 335 9.05 8.28 12.88
CA GLU A 335 10.48 8.27 13.22
C GLU A 335 11.31 9.08 12.22
N ASN A 336 12.22 9.95 12.67
CA ASN A 336 13.13 10.69 11.79
C ASN A 336 12.40 11.50 10.70
N ASN A 337 11.26 12.12 11.00
CA ASN A 337 10.61 13.05 10.07
C ASN A 337 11.00 14.50 10.39
N THR A 338 11.02 15.36 9.38
CA THR A 338 11.12 16.81 9.55
C THR A 338 9.79 17.44 9.16
N ILE A 339 9.10 18.01 10.15
CA ILE A 339 7.79 18.65 10.02
C ILE A 339 7.91 20.12 10.38
N VAL A 340 7.62 20.98 9.41
CA VAL A 340 7.67 22.44 9.53
C VAL A 340 6.30 23.03 9.23
N VAL A 341 5.55 23.32 10.28
CA VAL A 341 4.17 23.81 10.17
C VAL A 341 4.16 25.33 9.97
N PRO A 342 3.53 25.84 8.90
CA PRO A 342 3.43 27.28 8.65
C PRO A 342 2.46 27.95 9.63
N SER A 343 2.44 29.28 9.67
CA SER A 343 1.52 30.04 10.54
C SER A 343 0.05 29.73 10.28
N GLY A 344 -0.32 29.39 9.03
CA GLY A 344 -1.67 28.96 8.66
C GLY A 344 -1.98 27.47 8.92
N GLY A 345 -1.00 26.67 9.38
CA GLY A 345 -1.19 25.26 9.69
C GLY A 345 -1.71 25.01 11.11
N GLN A 346 -1.81 23.74 11.49
CA GLN A 346 -2.29 23.30 12.82
C GLN A 346 -1.19 22.59 13.62
N TRP A 347 -1.31 21.30 13.92
CA TRP A 347 -0.33 20.55 14.72
C TRP A 347 0.77 19.95 13.85
N GLY A 348 1.97 19.83 14.41
CA GLY A 348 3.03 19.00 13.80
C GLY A 348 2.57 17.55 13.67
N VAL A 349 2.16 16.96 14.79
CA VAL A 349 1.51 15.65 14.85
C VAL A 349 0.22 15.72 15.65
N TYR A 350 -0.87 15.23 15.08
CA TYR A 350 -2.18 15.16 15.71
C TYR A 350 -2.60 13.70 15.92
N ILE A 351 -2.88 13.30 17.16
CA ILE A 351 -3.25 11.92 17.52
C ILE A 351 -4.56 11.93 18.28
N ALA A 352 -5.58 11.25 17.72
CA ALA A 352 -6.91 11.25 18.32
C ALA A 352 -7.77 10.01 18.05
N ASN A 353 -8.96 9.96 18.69
CA ASN A 353 -10.04 9.02 18.39
C ASN A 353 -9.65 7.54 18.62
N GLY A 354 -9.06 7.26 19.79
CA GLY A 354 -8.62 5.92 20.18
C GLY A 354 -7.35 5.44 19.47
N SER A 355 -6.54 6.36 18.94
CA SER A 355 -5.30 6.06 18.20
C SER A 355 -4.13 5.77 19.13
N THR A 356 -4.10 4.56 19.67
CA THR A 356 -3.22 4.15 20.80
C THR A 356 -1.92 3.47 20.37
N GLY A 357 -0.93 3.42 21.26
CA GLY A 357 0.31 2.67 21.04
C GLY A 357 1.27 3.27 20.01
N ASN A 358 1.03 4.51 19.55
CA ASN A 358 1.86 5.19 18.58
C ASN A 358 3.13 5.75 19.23
N ASN A 359 4.23 5.75 18.47
CA ASN A 359 5.57 6.09 18.94
C ASN A 359 6.16 7.22 18.09
N LEU A 360 6.67 8.27 18.73
CA LEU A 360 7.31 9.42 18.09
C LEU A 360 8.77 9.55 18.54
N TYR A 361 9.73 9.29 17.65
CA TYR A 361 11.16 9.39 17.96
C TYR A 361 11.93 10.15 16.89
N ASN A 362 12.93 10.92 17.28
CA ASN A 362 13.86 11.58 16.36
C ASN A 362 13.17 12.52 15.37
N ASN A 363 12.01 13.10 15.67
CA ASN A 363 11.34 14.01 14.74
C ASN A 363 11.71 15.46 15.03
N ILE A 364 11.84 16.27 13.97
CA ILE A 364 11.82 17.73 14.10
C ILE A 364 10.39 18.21 13.88
N LEU A 365 9.78 18.82 14.89
CA LEU A 365 8.40 19.30 14.92
C LEU A 365 8.38 20.81 15.23
N THR A 366 8.60 21.63 14.21
CA THR A 366 8.57 23.09 14.37
C THR A 366 7.21 23.64 13.95
N ASN A 367 6.73 24.66 14.66
CA ASN A 367 5.41 25.22 14.42
C ASN A 367 5.40 26.75 14.54
N ALA A 368 5.03 27.42 13.45
CA ALA A 368 4.91 28.88 13.40
C ALA A 368 3.50 29.39 13.74
N ASN A 369 2.51 28.51 13.92
CA ASN A 369 1.17 28.90 14.37
C ASN A 369 1.21 29.29 15.86
N SER A 370 0.45 30.32 16.26
CA SER A 370 0.42 30.82 17.63
C SER A 370 -0.55 30.07 18.56
N SER A 371 -1.54 29.36 18.00
CA SER A 371 -2.57 28.61 18.72
C SER A 371 -2.28 27.11 18.81
N PHE A 372 -1.51 26.56 17.86
CA PHE A 372 -1.18 25.13 17.78
C PHE A 372 0.32 24.87 17.98
N GLY A 373 0.71 23.62 18.19
CA GLY A 373 2.06 23.26 18.61
C GLY A 373 2.62 21.99 17.98
N SER A 374 3.58 21.38 18.66
CA SER A 374 4.34 20.24 18.14
C SER A 374 3.48 18.98 18.04
N ILE A 375 2.81 18.63 19.14
CA ILE A 375 2.03 17.40 19.26
C ILE A 375 0.71 17.73 19.96
N ASN A 376 -0.41 17.22 19.42
CA ASN A 376 -1.63 17.04 20.19
C ASN A 376 -1.92 15.56 20.40
N LEU A 377 -2.14 15.19 21.66
CA LEU A 377 -2.47 13.83 22.07
C LEU A 377 -3.79 13.84 22.84
N SER A 378 -4.83 13.27 22.24
CA SER A 378 -6.11 13.15 22.92
C SER A 378 -6.05 12.17 24.11
N PRO A 379 -6.86 12.36 25.17
CA PRO A 379 -6.86 11.50 26.34
C PRO A 379 -7.11 10.01 26.03
N ASP A 380 -8.00 9.71 25.09
CA ASP A 380 -8.34 8.34 24.65
C ASP A 380 -7.26 7.68 23.79
N SER A 381 -6.23 8.43 23.37
CA SER A 381 -5.10 7.93 22.58
C SER A 381 -3.82 7.72 23.40
N LYS A 382 -3.82 8.07 24.69
CA LYS A 382 -2.62 8.02 25.57
C LYS A 382 -2.08 6.61 25.81
N SER A 383 -2.92 5.58 25.79
CA SER A 383 -2.51 4.23 26.17
C SER A 383 -1.40 3.71 25.24
N GLY A 384 -0.24 3.36 25.82
CA GLY A 384 0.91 2.86 25.09
C GLY A 384 1.63 3.88 24.20
N PHE A 385 1.21 5.16 24.19
CA PHE A 385 1.90 6.22 23.46
C PHE A 385 3.30 6.44 24.04
N LYS A 386 4.28 6.68 23.17
CA LYS A 386 5.63 7.08 23.57
C LYS A 386 6.13 8.20 22.66
N SER A 387 6.83 9.16 23.25
CA SER A 387 7.48 10.27 22.55
C SER A 387 8.80 10.55 23.23
N ASP A 388 9.92 10.54 22.52
CA ASP A 388 11.22 10.93 23.08
C ASP A 388 12.20 11.35 21.96
N TYR A 389 13.29 12.03 22.30
CA TYR A 389 14.33 12.45 21.34
C TYR A 389 13.77 13.29 20.17
N ASN A 390 12.78 14.14 20.40
CA ASN A 390 12.25 15.02 19.36
C ASN A 390 12.78 16.46 19.53
N VAL A 391 12.94 17.17 18.42
CA VAL A 391 13.05 18.64 18.45
C VAL A 391 11.64 19.21 18.34
N VAL A 392 11.26 20.10 19.25
CA VAL A 392 9.88 20.59 19.37
C VAL A 392 9.80 22.10 19.54
N THR A 393 8.67 22.66 19.13
CA THR A 393 8.17 23.95 19.64
C THR A 393 7.50 23.73 21.00
N ASP A 394 7.68 24.69 21.92
CA ASP A 394 7.25 24.60 23.32
C ASP A 394 5.73 24.73 23.53
N ARG A 395 4.97 23.82 22.89
CA ARG A 395 3.51 23.82 22.94
C ARG A 395 2.96 22.45 22.58
N PHE A 396 2.21 21.88 23.51
CA PHE A 396 1.61 20.54 23.38
C PHE A 396 0.12 20.58 23.73
N GLY A 397 -0.70 19.96 22.90
CA GLY A 397 -2.14 19.85 23.12
C GLY A 397 -2.50 18.53 23.82
N THR A 398 -3.52 18.58 24.69
CA THR A 398 -3.96 17.40 25.47
C THR A 398 -5.46 17.12 25.33
N ALA A 399 -6.13 17.65 24.30
CA ALA A 399 -7.57 17.50 24.15
C ALA A 399 -7.94 16.62 22.95
N SER A 400 -9.16 16.10 22.99
CA SER A 400 -9.84 15.51 21.83
C SER A 400 -10.27 16.62 20.86
N ALA A 401 -10.33 16.31 19.56
CA ALA A 401 -10.80 17.24 18.51
C ALA A 401 -12.16 17.89 18.83
N PRO A 402 -12.47 19.07 18.23
CA PRO A 402 -11.59 19.95 17.43
C PRO A 402 -11.39 21.34 18.06
N ALA A 403 -11.63 21.53 19.37
CA ALA A 403 -11.39 22.81 20.01
C ALA A 403 -9.88 23.11 20.11
N VAL A 404 -9.48 24.40 19.99
CA VAL A 404 -8.12 24.87 20.34
C VAL A 404 -7.88 24.46 21.79
N PRO A 405 -7.04 23.45 22.06
CA PRO A 405 -6.93 22.91 23.39
C PRO A 405 -6.13 23.85 24.27
N ALA A 406 -6.37 23.78 25.58
CA ALA A 406 -5.36 24.21 26.54
C ALA A 406 -4.04 23.52 26.19
N THR A 407 -2.96 24.31 26.16
CA THR A 407 -1.63 23.80 25.84
C THR A 407 -0.74 23.78 27.07
N ILE A 408 0.22 22.86 27.06
CA ILE A 408 1.27 22.76 28.07
C ILE A 408 2.63 22.96 27.39
N ASP A 409 3.60 23.39 28.20
CA ASP A 409 5.02 23.47 27.84
C ASP A 409 5.68 22.08 27.89
N LEU A 410 6.91 21.99 27.38
CA LEU A 410 7.72 20.78 27.32
C LEU A 410 7.99 20.22 28.71
N ALA A 411 8.26 21.08 29.70
CA ALA A 411 8.54 20.63 31.07
C ALA A 411 7.34 19.87 31.67
N LYS A 412 6.12 20.39 31.49
CA LYS A 412 4.88 19.71 31.87
C LYS A 412 4.60 18.49 31.01
N TRP A 413 4.90 18.53 29.72
CA TRP A 413 4.75 17.38 28.83
C TRP A 413 5.61 16.20 29.31
N GLN A 414 6.89 16.43 29.58
CA GLN A 414 7.85 15.46 30.10
C GLN A 414 7.46 14.96 31.50
N ALA A 415 6.93 15.83 32.37
CA ALA A 415 6.45 15.42 33.69
C ALA A 415 5.17 14.56 33.62
N ASN A 416 4.26 14.84 32.67
CA ASN A 416 2.97 14.15 32.54
C ASN A 416 3.04 12.83 31.77
N LEU A 417 4.00 12.71 30.86
CA LEU A 417 4.24 11.51 30.08
C LEU A 417 5.58 10.95 30.50
N GLN A 418 5.56 9.85 31.26
CA GLN A 418 6.77 9.11 31.71
C GLN A 418 7.56 8.46 30.54
N SER A 419 7.54 9.05 29.35
CA SER A 419 8.16 8.52 28.15
C SER A 419 9.00 9.53 27.37
N ASP A 420 8.97 10.83 27.72
CA ASP A 420 9.72 11.89 27.03
C ASP A 420 10.74 12.51 27.99
N GLU A 421 12.01 12.17 27.83
CA GLU A 421 13.10 12.56 28.73
C GLU A 421 14.18 13.40 28.02
N HIS A 422 14.27 13.30 26.69
CA HIS A 422 15.38 13.79 25.89
C HIS A 422 14.95 14.75 24.78
N SER A 423 13.66 15.01 24.58
CA SER A 423 13.24 16.02 23.60
C SER A 423 13.75 17.42 23.98
N ILE A 424 14.08 18.22 22.96
CA ILE A 424 14.71 19.53 23.11
C ILE A 424 13.94 20.62 22.34
N LEU A 425 14.06 21.86 22.80
CA LEU A 425 13.52 23.03 22.12
C LEU A 425 14.54 23.57 21.11
N ALA A 426 14.10 23.83 19.88
CA ALA A 426 14.87 24.59 18.91
C ALA A 426 13.98 25.27 17.86
N THR A 427 14.41 26.43 17.38
CA THR A 427 13.75 27.19 16.31
C THR A 427 14.24 26.75 14.93
N PRO A 428 13.47 26.97 13.85
CA PRO A 428 13.94 26.71 12.48
C PRO A 428 15.29 27.38 12.16
N ALA A 429 15.54 28.59 12.66
CA ALA A 429 16.79 29.33 12.45
C ALA A 429 18.01 28.70 13.17
N GLN A 430 17.77 27.98 14.26
CA GLN A 430 18.82 27.20 14.95
C GLN A 430 19.07 25.85 14.27
N LEU A 431 18.10 25.32 13.53
CA LEU A 431 18.17 23.97 12.97
C LEU A 431 18.74 23.95 11.55
N PHE A 432 18.25 24.85 10.70
CA PHE A 432 18.35 24.70 9.25
C PHE A 432 19.26 25.74 8.59
N VAL A 433 19.79 25.39 7.42
CA VAL A 433 20.62 26.28 6.59
C VAL A 433 19.80 27.46 6.06
N ALA A 434 18.67 27.21 5.41
CA ALA A 434 17.81 28.27 4.84
C ALA A 434 16.34 27.82 4.77
N PRO A 435 15.64 27.72 5.91
CA PRO A 435 14.28 27.18 5.96
C PRO A 435 13.27 28.06 5.21
N GLY A 436 13.51 29.36 5.09
CA GLY A 436 12.66 30.29 4.32
C GLY A 436 12.64 30.02 2.81
N SER A 437 13.67 29.37 2.27
CA SER A 437 13.75 28.93 0.87
C SER A 437 13.48 27.42 0.71
N GLY A 438 13.00 26.74 1.75
CA GLY A 438 12.75 25.30 1.74
C GLY A 438 14.01 24.42 1.90
N ASP A 439 15.15 25.00 2.29
CA ASP A 439 16.37 24.24 2.56
C ASP A 439 16.42 23.80 4.03
N PHE A 440 15.93 22.58 4.27
CA PHE A 440 15.83 21.96 5.59
C PHE A 440 17.02 21.06 5.94
N ARG A 441 18.17 21.27 5.31
CA ARG A 441 19.42 20.64 5.76
C ARG A 441 19.82 21.21 7.11
N LEU A 442 20.37 20.37 7.97
CA LEU A 442 20.92 20.81 9.25
C LEU A 442 22.15 21.71 9.01
N LYS A 443 22.22 22.85 9.69
CA LYS A 443 23.46 23.65 9.75
C LYS A 443 24.44 23.05 10.76
N SER A 444 25.73 23.41 10.65
CA SER A 444 26.83 22.74 11.39
C SER A 444 26.76 22.85 12.91
N ASP A 445 26.05 23.84 13.44
CA ASP A 445 25.81 24.08 14.87
C ASP A 445 24.38 23.73 15.29
N SER A 446 23.66 22.95 14.46
CA SER A 446 22.29 22.56 14.75
C SER A 446 22.22 21.69 16.02
N PRO A 447 21.31 21.98 16.96
CA PRO A 447 21.14 21.16 18.16
C PRO A 447 20.53 19.78 17.88
N ALA A 448 20.09 19.52 16.64
CA ALA A 448 19.60 18.21 16.21
C ALA A 448 20.72 17.21 15.89
N ILE A 449 21.97 17.68 15.73
CA ILE A 449 23.11 16.84 15.37
C ILE A 449 23.51 15.97 16.57
N ASP A 450 23.71 14.67 16.32
CA ASP A 450 24.08 13.64 17.30
C ASP A 450 23.12 13.54 18.50
N ALA A 451 21.93 14.14 18.42
CA ALA A 451 21.02 14.33 19.55
C ALA A 451 19.88 13.31 19.58
N GLY A 452 19.78 12.41 18.60
CA GLY A 452 18.74 11.40 18.48
C GLY A 452 19.12 10.04 19.08
N THR A 453 18.20 9.09 18.98
CA THR A 453 18.38 7.69 19.42
C THR A 453 18.44 6.73 18.23
N ALA A 454 19.16 5.61 18.37
CA ALA A 454 19.13 4.52 17.38
C ALA A 454 17.77 3.79 17.34
N THR A 455 16.91 3.99 18.35
CA THR A 455 15.59 3.34 18.43
C THR A 455 14.70 3.82 17.28
N GLY A 456 14.27 2.90 16.42
CA GLY A 456 13.39 3.21 15.29
C GLY A 456 14.08 3.97 14.15
N ALA A 457 15.32 4.43 14.31
CA ALA A 457 16.02 5.16 13.27
C ALA A 457 16.28 4.28 12.03
N PRO A 458 15.92 4.73 10.82
CA PRO A 458 16.28 4.01 9.60
C PRO A 458 17.76 4.19 9.27
N PRO A 459 18.36 3.20 8.57
CA PRO A 459 19.82 3.15 8.32
C PRO A 459 20.32 4.27 7.40
N THR A 460 19.43 4.90 6.64
CA THR A 460 19.74 6.04 5.78
C THR A 460 18.72 7.15 5.95
N ASP A 461 19.15 8.39 5.71
CA ASP A 461 18.33 9.59 5.70
C ASP A 461 17.54 9.76 4.38
N ILE A 462 16.77 10.86 4.27
CA ILE A 462 15.93 11.15 3.10
C ILE A 462 16.72 11.31 1.79
N VAL A 463 18.01 11.68 1.86
CA VAL A 463 18.89 11.84 0.69
C VAL A 463 19.82 10.62 0.50
N GLY A 464 19.57 9.53 1.22
CA GLY A 464 20.28 8.26 1.09
C GLY A 464 21.64 8.23 1.79
N LYS A 465 21.94 9.16 2.69
CA LYS A 465 23.16 9.16 3.50
C LYS A 465 23.01 8.24 4.71
N ALA A 466 24.10 7.58 5.11
CA ALA A 466 24.10 6.65 6.23
C ALA A 466 23.88 7.36 7.58
N ARG A 467 23.21 6.67 8.51
CA ARG A 467 23.09 7.05 9.93
C ARG A 467 23.76 6.03 10.86
N PRO A 468 24.45 6.45 11.92
CA PRO A 468 24.91 7.83 12.17
C PRO A 468 26.09 8.19 11.26
N SER A 469 26.24 9.47 10.92
CA SER A 469 27.46 10.02 10.30
C SER A 469 28.43 10.59 11.34
N GLY A 470 27.87 11.13 12.44
CA GLY A 470 28.61 11.63 13.60
C GLY A 470 28.70 10.62 14.74
N LYS A 471 28.63 11.11 15.99
CA LYS A 471 28.65 10.30 17.21
C LYS A 471 27.31 9.62 17.49
N GLY A 472 26.21 10.16 16.96
CA GLY A 472 24.84 9.73 17.21
C GLY A 472 23.96 9.90 15.98
N VAL A 473 22.72 9.43 16.08
CA VAL A 473 21.71 9.67 15.04
C VAL A 473 21.27 11.12 15.13
N ASP A 474 21.12 11.80 14.00
CA ASP A 474 20.53 13.14 14.01
C ASP A 474 19.01 13.06 14.12
N ILE A 475 18.41 14.02 14.84
CA ILE A 475 16.97 14.20 14.86
C ILE A 475 16.53 14.79 13.51
N GLY A 476 15.51 14.21 12.89
CA GLY A 476 14.90 14.68 11.65
C GLY A 476 15.20 13.82 10.43
N ALA A 477 14.71 14.28 9.28
CA ALA A 477 14.77 13.55 8.01
C ALA A 477 16.14 13.58 7.34
N VAL A 478 17.03 14.50 7.70
CA VAL A 478 18.37 14.69 7.10
C VAL A 478 19.43 14.44 8.15
N GLU A 479 20.45 13.66 7.80
CA GLU A 479 21.64 13.43 8.61
C GLU A 479 22.75 14.38 8.16
N TYR A 480 23.26 15.19 9.07
CA TYR A 480 24.42 16.05 8.89
C TYR A 480 25.67 15.21 8.59
N GLN A 481 26.31 15.46 7.45
CA GLN A 481 27.51 14.73 7.06
C GLN A 481 28.75 15.49 7.51
N VAL A 482 29.54 14.88 8.42
CA VAL A 482 30.79 15.45 8.94
C VAL A 482 31.84 15.64 7.81
N LYS A 483 31.69 14.94 6.68
CA LYS A 483 32.49 15.11 5.45
C LYS A 483 31.61 15.04 4.19
N GLY A 484 31.08 16.17 3.74
CA GLY A 484 30.44 16.33 2.42
C GLY A 484 29.24 17.27 2.43
N THR A 485 28.95 17.89 1.28
CA THR A 485 27.73 18.69 1.09
C THR A 485 26.54 17.76 0.89
N ASN A 486 25.45 17.95 1.64
CA ASN A 486 24.16 17.35 1.37
C ASN A 486 23.40 18.25 0.39
N PRO A 487 23.08 17.84 -0.85
CA PRO A 487 22.01 18.49 -1.61
C PRO A 487 20.70 17.70 -1.42
N ILE A 488 19.61 18.41 -1.09
CA ILE A 488 18.24 17.87 -1.18
C ILE A 488 17.77 18.12 -2.61
N PRO A 489 17.16 17.15 -3.32
CA PRO A 489 16.48 17.43 -4.58
C PRO A 489 15.38 18.47 -4.37
N GLY A 490 15.58 19.69 -4.88
CA GLY A 490 14.52 20.69 -5.02
C GLY A 490 13.60 20.35 -6.20
N PRO A 491 12.42 20.99 -6.29
CA PRO A 491 11.53 20.79 -7.43
C PRO A 491 12.26 21.18 -8.72
N ALA A 492 12.24 20.28 -9.71
CA ALA A 492 12.66 20.64 -11.05
C ALA A 492 11.75 21.77 -11.56
N THR A 493 12.33 22.93 -11.82
CA THR A 493 11.63 24.00 -12.55
C THR A 493 11.34 23.47 -13.95
N THR A 494 10.08 23.22 -14.26
CA THR A 494 9.65 23.02 -15.64
C THR A 494 9.81 24.37 -16.35
N GLY A 495 10.86 24.46 -17.18
CA GLY A 495 11.02 25.56 -18.12
C GLY A 495 9.89 25.54 -19.14
N ALA A 496 8.80 26.25 -18.84
CA ALA A 496 7.82 26.63 -19.84
C ALA A 496 8.42 27.78 -20.65
N GLY A 497 8.71 27.51 -21.93
CA GLY A 497 9.11 28.54 -22.89
C GLY A 497 8.08 29.67 -22.91
N GLY A 498 8.54 30.88 -22.66
CA GLY A 498 7.73 32.09 -22.71
C GLY A 498 7.26 32.34 -24.14
N SER A 499 5.93 32.42 -24.30
CA SER A 499 5.31 33.14 -25.41
C SER A 499 4.60 34.35 -24.81
N THR A 500 5.15 35.52 -25.10
CA THR A 500 4.59 36.84 -24.80
C THR A 500 3.25 37.03 -25.50
N GLY A 501 2.20 37.33 -24.75
CA GLY A 501 0.88 37.72 -25.26
C GLY A 501 0.19 38.66 -24.29
N SER A 502 0.16 39.94 -24.65
CA SER A 502 -0.39 41.08 -23.89
C SER A 502 -1.91 41.19 -24.02
N GLY A 503 -2.55 41.72 -22.97
CA GLY A 503 -3.94 42.22 -22.92
C GLY A 503 -4.63 41.72 -21.66
N GLY A 504 -4.99 42.51 -20.64
CA GLY A 504 -5.51 43.88 -20.64
C GLY A 504 -7.00 43.80 -20.29
N GLY A 505 -7.37 44.07 -19.03
CA GLY A 505 -8.77 44.10 -18.60
C GLY A 505 -8.93 44.14 -17.07
N THR A 506 -9.44 45.26 -16.58
CA THR A 506 -9.58 45.68 -15.18
C THR A 506 -10.92 45.32 -14.54
N ASP A 507 -10.89 45.32 -13.20
CA ASP A 507 -11.93 45.66 -12.21
C ASP A 507 -13.11 44.73 -11.88
N GLY A 508 -13.35 44.64 -10.57
CA GLY A 508 -14.61 44.21 -9.97
C GLY A 508 -14.47 43.66 -8.56
N GLY A 509 -14.37 44.52 -7.54
CA GLY A 509 -14.36 44.13 -6.13
C GLY A 509 -15.71 43.59 -5.63
N GLY A 510 -15.65 42.84 -4.53
CA GLY A 510 -16.83 42.39 -3.79
C GLY A 510 -16.41 41.60 -2.54
N THR A 511 -16.47 42.26 -1.40
CA THR A 511 -16.30 41.71 -0.05
C THR A 511 -17.58 41.00 0.43
N ASP A 512 -17.37 39.99 1.27
CA ASP A 512 -18.12 39.63 2.49
C ASP A 512 -18.61 38.19 2.61
N GLY A 513 -18.46 37.67 3.84
CA GLY A 513 -19.43 36.77 4.46
C GLY A 513 -18.94 35.35 4.72
N GLY A 514 -18.52 35.09 5.97
CA GLY A 514 -18.21 33.75 6.47
C GLY A 514 -19.45 32.87 6.72
N GLY A 515 -19.20 31.58 6.89
CA GLY A 515 -20.20 30.60 7.33
C GLY A 515 -19.63 29.19 7.31
N GLY A 516 -19.34 28.64 8.49
CA GLY A 516 -18.91 27.25 8.66
C GLY A 516 -20.04 26.26 8.36
N GLY A 517 -19.65 25.05 7.94
CA GLY A 517 -20.56 23.92 7.78
C GLY A 517 -19.77 22.68 7.39
N GLY A 518 -19.79 21.66 8.24
CA GLY A 518 -19.12 20.39 8.02
C GLY A 518 -19.65 19.67 6.78
N GLY A 519 -18.72 19.30 5.88
CA GLY A 519 -19.01 18.45 4.74
C GLY A 519 -18.86 16.98 5.13
N THR A 520 -19.98 16.28 5.24
CA THR A 520 -20.06 14.82 5.15
C THR A 520 -20.04 14.45 3.67
N ASP A 521 -19.05 13.64 3.26
CA ASP A 521 -18.90 13.17 1.89
C ASP A 521 -20.01 12.16 1.54
N GLY A 522 -21.05 12.65 0.87
CA GLY A 522 -22.06 11.84 0.19
C GLY A 522 -21.73 11.71 -1.30
N GLY A 523 -21.14 10.58 -1.70
CA GLY A 523 -21.00 10.19 -3.10
C GLY A 523 -22.04 9.13 -3.47
N GLY A 524 -23.19 9.54 -4.03
CA GLY A 524 -24.04 8.64 -4.84
C GLY A 524 -23.29 8.21 -6.10
N GLY A 525 -23.48 7.04 -6.69
CA GLY A 525 -24.64 6.17 -6.74
C GLY A 525 -24.79 5.71 -8.18
N GLY A 526 -23.97 4.73 -8.60
CA GLY A 526 -24.11 4.02 -9.87
C GLY A 526 -24.58 2.59 -9.59
N THR A 527 -25.89 2.36 -9.75
CA THR A 527 -26.54 1.07 -9.51
C THR A 527 -26.13 0.03 -10.54
N ASN A 528 -25.77 -1.17 -10.08
CA ASN A 528 -26.04 -2.39 -10.83
C ASN A 528 -26.64 -3.44 -9.89
N GLY A 529 -27.85 -3.87 -10.23
CA GLY A 529 -28.66 -4.79 -9.45
C GLY A 529 -28.05 -6.19 -9.40
N GLY A 530 -28.00 -6.75 -8.19
CA GLY A 530 -27.76 -8.16 -7.94
C GLY A 530 -28.39 -8.50 -6.59
N GLY A 531 -29.45 -9.30 -6.61
CA GLY A 531 -30.34 -9.55 -5.48
C GLY A 531 -29.65 -9.95 -4.17
N GLY A 532 -30.14 -9.35 -3.08
CA GLY A 532 -29.73 -9.70 -1.72
C GLY A 532 -30.10 -11.13 -1.36
N THR A 533 -29.11 -11.88 -0.87
CA THR A 533 -29.34 -13.03 0.01
C THR A 533 -28.56 -12.78 1.31
N ASN A 534 -29.29 -12.57 2.42
CA ASN A 534 -28.71 -12.64 3.74
C ASN A 534 -28.46 -14.12 4.09
N GLY A 535 -27.21 -14.49 4.31
CA GLY A 535 -26.83 -15.89 4.56
C GLY A 535 -25.44 -16.08 5.16
N GLY A 536 -25.16 -15.40 6.28
CA GLY A 536 -24.01 -15.66 7.17
C GLY A 536 -22.69 -15.00 6.73
N THR A 537 -22.26 -13.98 7.46
CA THR A 537 -20.90 -13.44 7.32
C THR A 537 -19.89 -14.52 7.64
N VAL A 538 -19.18 -14.97 6.61
CA VAL A 538 -17.97 -15.77 6.77
C VAL A 538 -16.97 -14.95 7.62
N PRO A 539 -16.44 -15.48 8.73
CA PRO A 539 -15.37 -14.80 9.47
C PRO A 539 -14.16 -14.58 8.55
N VAL A 540 -13.81 -13.32 8.31
CA VAL A 540 -12.61 -12.95 7.55
C VAL A 540 -11.41 -13.08 8.49
N LEU A 541 -10.39 -13.83 8.06
CA LEU A 541 -9.14 -13.95 8.82
C LEU A 541 -8.16 -12.90 8.31
N VAL A 542 -7.58 -12.15 9.25
CA VAL A 542 -6.47 -11.22 8.99
C VAL A 542 -5.19 -11.99 8.68
N SER A 543 -4.20 -11.33 8.08
CA SER A 543 -2.89 -11.94 7.84
C SER A 543 -2.04 -11.93 9.13
N PRO A 544 -1.21 -12.94 9.40
CA PRO A 544 -0.18 -12.86 10.43
C PRO A 544 0.85 -11.77 10.09
N ILE A 545 1.14 -10.92 11.07
CA ILE A 545 2.05 -9.77 10.97
C ILE A 545 3.37 -10.06 11.68
N ARG A 546 4.41 -9.23 11.45
CA ARG A 546 5.76 -9.43 12.01
C ARG A 546 6.29 -10.85 11.78
N PHE A 547 5.90 -11.46 10.66
CA PHE A 547 6.35 -12.79 10.30
C PHE A 547 7.85 -12.73 10.05
N SER A 548 8.61 -13.50 10.81
CA SER A 548 10.06 -13.58 10.70
C SER A 548 10.50 -15.03 10.74
N VAL A 549 11.57 -15.33 10.02
CA VAL A 549 12.14 -16.66 9.93
C VAL A 549 13.64 -16.55 10.17
N LYS A 550 14.15 -17.35 11.11
CA LYS A 550 15.57 -17.42 11.42
C LYS A 550 16.07 -18.84 11.19
N ALA A 551 17.09 -18.99 10.34
CA ALA A 551 17.76 -20.27 10.15
C ALA A 551 18.45 -20.71 11.45
N MET A 552 18.47 -22.03 11.68
CA MET A 552 19.08 -22.67 12.84
C MET A 552 19.98 -23.81 12.37
N ASN A 553 20.95 -24.18 13.22
CA ASN A 553 21.84 -25.30 12.95
C ASN A 553 21.07 -26.63 12.80
N GLY A 554 21.58 -27.48 11.92
CA GLY A 554 21.04 -28.83 11.65
C GLY A 554 19.87 -28.86 10.68
N GLY A 555 19.80 -27.94 9.70
CA GLY A 555 18.73 -27.95 8.69
C GLY A 555 17.36 -27.56 9.25
N ARG A 556 17.32 -26.56 10.14
CA ARG A 556 16.09 -26.11 10.80
C ARG A 556 15.85 -24.61 10.60
N ALA A 557 14.60 -24.17 10.71
CA ALA A 557 14.22 -22.77 10.71
C ALA A 557 13.16 -22.49 11.77
N ARG A 558 13.34 -21.38 12.49
CA ARG A 558 12.41 -20.89 13.52
C ARG A 558 11.56 -19.76 12.94
N LEU A 559 10.26 -19.96 12.93
CA LEU A 559 9.25 -19.04 12.44
C LEU A 559 8.54 -18.39 13.62
N LEU A 560 8.49 -17.06 13.63
CA LEU A 560 7.82 -16.24 14.64
C LEU A 560 6.82 -15.31 13.93
N TRP A 561 5.67 -15.08 14.54
CA TRP A 561 4.69 -14.11 14.03
C TRP A 561 3.90 -13.49 15.17
N VAL A 562 3.17 -12.44 14.84
CA VAL A 562 2.10 -11.86 15.65
C VAL A 562 0.80 -12.01 14.86
N TYR A 563 -0.31 -12.29 15.55
CA TYR A 563 -1.62 -12.43 14.94
C TYR A 563 -2.60 -11.49 15.63
N PRO A 564 -3.14 -10.47 14.92
CA PRO A 564 -3.97 -9.43 15.54
C PRO A 564 -5.41 -9.88 15.82
N GLY A 565 -5.88 -10.99 15.25
CA GLY A 565 -7.21 -11.56 15.54
C GLY A 565 -7.27 -12.49 16.76
N ASN A 566 -8.41 -13.17 16.97
CA ASN A 566 -8.62 -14.08 18.11
C ASN A 566 -7.50 -15.14 18.22
N LYS A 567 -6.86 -15.23 19.40
CA LYS A 567 -5.71 -16.12 19.71
C LYS A 567 -6.04 -17.63 19.69
N LYS A 568 -7.29 -18.02 19.42
CA LYS A 568 -7.80 -19.40 19.35
C LYS A 568 -7.91 -19.94 17.91
N LEU A 569 -6.91 -19.72 17.06
CA LEU A 569 -6.94 -20.12 15.65
C LEU A 569 -5.80 -21.07 15.26
N SER A 570 -6.03 -21.85 14.20
CA SER A 570 -5.00 -22.68 13.56
C SER A 570 -4.26 -21.87 12.51
N PHE A 571 -3.00 -22.20 12.26
CA PHE A 571 -2.16 -21.57 11.24
C PHE A 571 -1.72 -22.59 10.21
N GLN A 572 -1.51 -22.12 8.99
CA GLN A 572 -0.90 -22.88 7.90
C GLN A 572 0.42 -22.20 7.52
N VAL A 573 1.51 -22.98 7.58
CA VAL A 573 2.82 -22.57 7.08
C VAL A 573 3.03 -23.19 5.71
N GLU A 574 3.48 -22.38 4.76
CA GLU A 574 3.92 -22.83 3.46
C GLU A 574 5.37 -22.44 3.21
N ARG A 575 6.03 -23.28 2.41
CA ARG A 575 7.43 -23.13 2.03
C ARG A 575 7.59 -23.34 0.53
N SER A 576 8.48 -22.57 -0.07
CA SER A 576 8.93 -22.70 -1.45
C SER A 576 10.45 -22.80 -1.51
N ILE A 577 10.97 -23.48 -2.54
CA ILE A 577 12.40 -23.54 -2.88
C ILE A 577 12.78 -22.59 -4.02
N ASN A 578 11.79 -22.01 -4.70
CA ASN A 578 11.98 -21.13 -5.86
C ASN A 578 11.28 -19.77 -5.73
N GLY A 579 10.57 -19.53 -4.63
CA GLY A 579 9.86 -18.28 -4.35
C GLY A 579 8.50 -18.16 -5.06
N THR A 580 8.13 -19.11 -5.91
CA THR A 580 6.93 -19.02 -6.77
C THR A 580 5.90 -20.09 -6.40
N ARG A 581 6.35 -21.35 -6.25
CA ARG A 581 5.49 -22.49 -5.93
C ARG A 581 5.61 -22.83 -4.45
N PHE A 582 4.56 -22.54 -3.70
CA PHE A 582 4.50 -22.81 -2.26
C PHE A 582 3.81 -24.14 -1.99
N THR A 583 4.41 -24.91 -1.11
CA THR A 583 3.87 -26.19 -0.63
C THR A 583 3.59 -26.09 0.86
N ARG A 584 2.50 -26.71 1.31
CA ARG A 584 2.15 -26.72 2.73
C ARG A 584 3.16 -27.55 3.52
N VAL A 585 3.83 -26.91 4.48
CA VAL A 585 4.68 -27.59 5.46
C VAL A 585 3.81 -28.21 6.54
N THR A 586 2.92 -27.40 7.13
CA THR A 586 2.08 -27.86 8.23
C THR A 586 0.78 -27.06 8.39
N ARG A 587 -0.15 -27.62 9.15
CA ARG A 587 -1.25 -26.91 9.80
C ARG A 587 -1.23 -27.28 11.27
N PHE A 588 -1.26 -26.29 12.15
CA PHE A 588 -1.23 -26.53 13.59
C PHE A 588 -1.97 -25.42 14.31
N ARG A 589 -2.35 -25.70 15.55
CA ARG A 589 -2.87 -24.70 16.47
C ARG A 589 -1.77 -24.44 17.51
N PRO A 590 -1.17 -23.24 17.55
CA PRO A 590 -0.18 -22.91 18.57
C PRO A 590 -0.80 -22.97 19.97
N ALA A 591 0.02 -23.25 20.99
CA ALA A 591 -0.38 -22.99 22.37
C ALA A 591 -0.69 -21.50 22.55
N ALA A 592 -1.65 -21.14 23.40
CA ALA A 592 -2.22 -19.79 23.50
C ALA A 592 -1.19 -18.66 23.73
N THR A 593 0.01 -18.99 24.22
CA THR A 593 1.11 -18.06 24.53
C THR A 593 2.32 -18.17 23.59
N LYS A 594 2.31 -19.05 22.57
CA LYS A 594 3.48 -19.30 21.70
C LYS A 594 3.12 -19.21 20.22
N GLN A 595 3.35 -18.06 19.58
CA GLN A 595 3.27 -17.88 18.12
C GLN A 595 4.61 -18.23 17.48
N LEU A 596 4.95 -19.52 17.57
CA LEU A 596 6.22 -20.08 17.18
C LEU A 596 6.02 -21.41 16.44
N TYR A 597 6.81 -21.62 15.38
CA TYR A 597 6.94 -22.91 14.71
C TYR A 597 8.40 -23.18 14.35
N VAL A 598 8.82 -24.44 14.42
CA VAL A 598 10.15 -24.86 13.95
C VAL A 598 9.96 -25.84 12.81
N ASP A 599 10.43 -25.45 11.62
CA ASP A 599 10.56 -26.35 10.49
C ASP A 599 11.90 -27.08 10.60
N SER A 600 11.87 -28.41 10.74
CA SER A 600 13.07 -29.23 10.89
C SER A 600 13.43 -30.03 9.63
N SER A 601 12.91 -29.62 8.48
CA SER A 601 13.00 -30.39 7.23
C SER A 601 13.79 -29.67 6.11
N LEU A 602 14.71 -28.78 6.46
CA LEU A 602 15.48 -28.03 5.48
C LEU A 602 16.72 -28.82 5.06
N ALA A 603 16.94 -28.92 3.76
CA ALA A 603 18.22 -29.33 3.21
C ALA A 603 19.23 -28.19 3.43
N ARG A 604 20.44 -28.56 3.86
CA ARG A 604 21.54 -27.64 4.14
C ARG A 604 21.92 -26.82 2.90
N ASN A 605 22.37 -25.59 3.12
CA ASN A 605 22.82 -24.67 2.06
C ASN A 605 21.80 -24.36 0.95
N LYS A 606 20.50 -24.60 1.19
CA LYS A 606 19.42 -24.23 0.27
C LYS A 606 18.71 -22.96 0.74
N THR A 607 18.26 -22.15 -0.23
CA THR A 607 17.40 -20.99 0.01
C THR A 607 15.94 -21.43 0.09
N TYR A 608 15.21 -20.91 1.08
CA TYR A 608 13.81 -21.19 1.30
C TYR A 608 13.03 -19.88 1.47
N TYR A 609 11.80 -19.90 0.98
CA TYR A 609 10.84 -18.81 1.09
C TYR A 609 9.65 -19.30 1.90
N TYR A 610 9.26 -18.55 2.93
CA TYR A 610 8.15 -18.92 3.81
C TYR A 610 7.05 -17.90 3.75
N ARG A 611 5.82 -18.37 3.93
CA ARG A 611 4.64 -17.55 4.23
C ARG A 611 3.73 -18.28 5.21
N ILE A 612 2.99 -17.53 6.02
CA ILE A 612 2.07 -18.08 7.01
C ILE A 612 0.69 -17.42 6.90
N ARG A 613 -0.38 -18.16 7.19
CA ARG A 613 -1.74 -17.62 7.31
C ARG A 613 -2.47 -18.21 8.49
N ALA A 614 -3.42 -17.48 9.06
CA ALA A 614 -4.45 -18.11 9.87
C ALA A 614 -5.38 -18.95 8.99
N TYR A 615 -5.94 -20.03 9.54
CA TYR A 615 -6.76 -20.98 8.81
C TYR A 615 -7.94 -21.46 9.65
N GLY A 616 -9.14 -21.48 9.05
CA GLY A 616 -10.39 -21.93 9.67
C GLY A 616 -11.41 -22.37 8.61
N LYS A 617 -12.37 -23.23 8.97
CA LYS A 617 -13.41 -23.71 8.06
C LYS A 617 -14.36 -22.57 7.71
N GLY A 618 -14.56 -22.34 6.41
CA GLY A 618 -15.43 -21.28 5.90
C GLY A 618 -14.77 -19.91 5.77
N ALA A 619 -13.62 -19.65 6.42
CA ALA A 619 -12.93 -18.36 6.37
C ALA A 619 -12.20 -18.11 5.04
N ARG A 620 -11.99 -16.83 4.69
CA ARG A 620 -11.09 -16.38 3.61
C ARG A 620 -9.71 -16.03 4.22
N PRO A 621 -8.69 -16.91 4.13
CA PRO A 621 -7.42 -16.70 4.82
C PRO A 621 -6.40 -15.97 3.93
N VAL A 622 -5.68 -15.00 4.52
CA VAL A 622 -4.65 -14.19 3.84
C VAL A 622 -3.26 -14.57 4.36
N PHE A 623 -2.29 -14.72 3.45
CA PHE A 623 -0.89 -15.00 3.81
C PHE A 623 -0.15 -13.74 4.23
N SER A 624 0.85 -13.90 5.09
CA SER A 624 1.87 -12.91 5.40
C SER A 624 2.66 -12.54 4.14
N SER A 625 3.48 -11.50 4.24
CA SER A 625 4.60 -11.31 3.32
C SER A 625 5.51 -12.56 3.30
N VAL A 626 6.24 -12.73 2.20
CA VAL A 626 7.18 -13.82 2.02
C VAL A 626 8.51 -13.46 2.68
N VAL A 627 9.04 -14.35 3.51
CA VAL A 627 10.36 -14.20 4.14
C VAL A 627 11.33 -15.22 3.56
N THR A 628 12.50 -14.73 3.14
CA THR A 628 13.57 -15.53 2.55
C THR A 628 14.64 -15.86 3.59
N ILE A 629 15.09 -17.10 3.63
CA ILE A 629 16.24 -17.53 4.44
C ILE A 629 17.16 -18.47 3.65
N LYS A 630 18.43 -18.53 4.03
CA LYS A 630 19.36 -19.59 3.62
C LYS A 630 19.55 -20.56 4.78
N ALA A 631 19.30 -21.85 4.54
CA ALA A 631 19.54 -22.89 5.55
C ALA A 631 21.04 -22.96 5.88
N HIS A 632 21.37 -23.05 7.16
CA HIS A 632 22.76 -23.22 7.60
C HIS A 632 23.34 -24.55 7.06
N ALA A 633 24.68 -24.58 6.96
CA ALA A 633 25.44 -25.75 6.55
C ALA A 633 25.30 -26.94 7.53
#